data_AF-A0A7S1L1J7-F1
#
_entry.id   AF-A0A7S1L1J7-F1
#
_cell.length_a   1.000
_cell.length_b   1.000
_cell.length_c   1.000
_cell.angle_alpha   90.00
_cell.angle_beta   90.00
_cell.angle_gamma   90.00
#
_symmetry.space_group_name_H-M   'P 1'
#
loop_
_entity.id
_entity.type
_entity.pdbx_description
1 polymer ?
#
loop_
_entity_poly.entity_id
_entity_poly.type
_entity_poly.pdbx_seq_one_letter_code
_entity_poly.pdbx_strand_id
1 'polypeptide(L)'
;ANSVPSRTVSGATRRCHFCGRLFSIGDVSAHTVVCEEREVTCHHSWCRKILKQKDLRAHMHDCQQSRRSLCPKCGESFPATEMSAHRGVCDVVQCEHCPERVIPRMIKYCPNMVLGKLHHRTGPFASDRLREKYIYGLASPTRPSPAGFSHARTISGPTSTRHGDPLTAPG
;
A
#
# COMPACT_ATOMS: atom_id res chain seq x y z
N ALA A 1 -31.43 -37.70 63.95
CA ALA A 1 -30.30 -37.11 63.22
C ALA A 1 -30.61 -37.16 61.74
N ASN A 2 -31.10 -36.06 61.16
CA ASN A 2 -31.49 -36.00 59.75
C ASN A 2 -30.31 -35.44 58.94
N SER A 3 -29.55 -36.34 58.33
CA SER A 3 -28.51 -36.01 57.35
C SER A 3 -29.15 -35.63 56.02
N VAL A 4 -29.19 -34.33 55.73
CA VAL A 4 -29.60 -33.78 54.44
C VAL A 4 -28.52 -34.11 53.40
N PRO A 5 -28.84 -34.74 52.26
CA PRO A 5 -27.86 -34.95 51.19
C PRO A 5 -27.57 -33.64 50.48
N SER A 6 -26.33 -33.18 50.57
CA SER A 6 -25.80 -32.05 49.79
C SER A 6 -25.93 -32.37 48.30
N ARG A 7 -26.89 -31.73 47.63
CA ARG A 7 -27.00 -31.72 46.16
C ARG A 7 -25.72 -31.12 45.59
N THR A 8 -24.86 -31.95 45.02
CA THR A 8 -23.84 -31.50 44.07
C THR A 8 -24.59 -30.92 42.87
N VAL A 9 -24.63 -29.59 42.78
CA VAL A 9 -25.05 -28.91 41.55
C VAL A 9 -23.95 -29.20 40.53
N SER A 10 -24.13 -30.24 39.74
CA SER A 10 -23.33 -30.52 38.56
C SER A 10 -23.55 -29.40 37.56
N GLY A 11 -22.88 -28.27 37.77
CA GLY A 11 -22.87 -27.14 36.86
C GLY A 11 -22.36 -27.63 35.52
N ALA A 12 -23.18 -27.52 34.49
CA ALA A 12 -22.79 -27.95 33.15
C ALA A 12 -21.54 -27.16 32.71
N THR A 13 -20.54 -27.88 32.22
CA THR A 13 -19.28 -27.32 31.73
C THR A 13 -19.17 -27.48 30.22
N ARG A 14 -18.45 -26.58 29.57
CA ARG A 14 -18.20 -26.60 28.13
C ARG A 14 -16.72 -26.43 27.84
N ARG A 15 -16.23 -27.12 26.81
CA ARG A 15 -14.86 -27.02 26.32
C ARG A 15 -14.69 -25.78 25.43
N CYS A 16 -13.62 -25.02 25.66
CA CYS A 16 -13.19 -23.98 24.74
C CYS A 16 -12.65 -24.60 23.44
N HIS A 17 -13.13 -24.11 22.28
CA HIS A 17 -12.69 -24.61 20.98
C HIS A 17 -11.22 -24.31 20.67
N PHE A 18 -10.67 -23.21 21.21
CA PHE A 18 -9.30 -22.77 20.91
C PHE A 18 -8.24 -23.47 21.77
N CYS A 19 -8.44 -23.55 23.10
CA CYS A 19 -7.43 -24.10 24.01
C CYS A 19 -7.81 -25.46 24.63
N GLY A 20 -9.01 -25.99 24.37
CA GLY A 20 -9.45 -27.28 24.90
C GLY A 20 -9.74 -27.34 26.40
N ARG A 21 -9.54 -26.24 27.15
CA ARG A 21 -9.84 -26.15 28.59
C ARG A 21 -11.35 -26.16 28.85
N LEU A 22 -11.76 -26.69 30.00
CA LEU A 22 -13.15 -26.75 30.45
C LEU A 22 -13.51 -25.51 31.29
N PHE A 23 -14.66 -24.91 31.01
CA PHE A 23 -15.19 -23.75 31.72
C PHE A 23 -16.65 -23.99 32.07
N SER A 24 -17.20 -23.20 33.02
CA SER A 24 -18.65 -23.15 33.20
C SER A 24 -19.32 -22.61 31.92
N ILE A 25 -20.59 -22.94 31.69
CA ILE A 25 -21.33 -22.42 30.52
C ILE A 25 -21.36 -20.88 30.49
N GLY A 26 -21.38 -20.21 31.65
CA GLY A 26 -21.34 -18.74 31.72
C GLY A 26 -19.97 -18.18 31.33
N ASP A 27 -18.89 -18.85 31.73
CA ASP A 27 -17.53 -18.33 31.59
C ASP A 27 -16.90 -18.64 30.23
N VAL A 28 -17.37 -19.67 29.52
CA VAL A 28 -16.79 -20.07 28.24
C VAL A 28 -16.84 -18.95 27.19
N SER A 29 -17.93 -18.18 27.16
CA SER A 29 -18.12 -17.05 26.24
C SER A 29 -17.18 -15.88 26.56
N ALA A 30 -16.93 -15.61 27.84
CA ALA A 30 -15.96 -14.60 28.25
C ALA A 30 -14.53 -15.05 27.91
N HIS A 31 -14.23 -16.33 28.16
CA HIS A 31 -12.94 -16.92 27.87
C HIS A 31 -12.58 -16.89 26.37
N THR A 32 -13.52 -17.17 25.45
CA THR A 32 -13.20 -17.20 24.01
C THR A 32 -12.69 -15.87 23.46
N VAL A 33 -13.08 -14.74 24.05
CA VAL A 33 -12.62 -13.40 23.65
C VAL A 33 -11.16 -13.15 24.06
N VAL A 34 -10.76 -13.67 25.22
CA VAL A 34 -9.43 -13.46 25.82
C VAL A 34 -8.50 -14.68 25.72
N CYS A 35 -8.91 -15.72 24.99
CA CYS A 35 -8.16 -16.97 24.90
C CYS A 35 -6.84 -16.76 24.16
N GLU A 36 -5.73 -16.97 24.86
CA GLU A 36 -4.37 -16.83 24.33
C GLU A 36 -4.04 -17.72 23.11
N GLU A 37 -4.71 -18.87 23.01
CA GLU A 37 -4.57 -19.80 21.89
C GLU A 37 -5.44 -19.42 20.68
N ARG A 38 -6.29 -18.40 20.80
CA ARG A 38 -7.07 -17.88 19.68
C ARG A 38 -6.15 -17.23 18.66
N GLU A 39 -6.43 -17.48 17.39
CA GLU A 39 -5.75 -16.81 16.29
C GLU A 39 -6.31 -15.41 16.06
N VAL A 40 -5.41 -14.45 15.85
CA VAL A 40 -5.68 -13.04 15.61
C VAL A 40 -4.78 -12.53 14.49
N THR A 41 -5.32 -11.66 13.66
CA THR A 41 -4.57 -11.04 12.56
C THR A 41 -3.93 -9.75 13.03
N CYS A 42 -2.64 -9.56 12.74
CA CYS A 42 -1.94 -8.30 12.94
C CYS A 42 -2.71 -7.13 12.31
N HIS A 43 -2.96 -6.08 13.09
CA HIS A 43 -3.75 -4.91 12.67
C HIS A 43 -3.02 -4.00 11.68
N HIS A 44 -1.68 -4.09 11.59
CA HIS A 44 -0.92 -3.34 10.59
C HIS A 44 -1.25 -3.83 9.18
N SER A 45 -1.70 -2.90 8.33
CA SER A 45 -2.17 -3.17 6.97
C SER A 45 -1.12 -3.79 6.04
N TRP A 46 0.18 -3.57 6.32
CA TRP A 46 1.31 -4.09 5.55
C TRP A 46 1.81 -5.49 5.98
N CYS A 47 1.40 -5.99 7.15
CA CYS A 47 1.86 -7.28 7.65
C CYS A 47 0.82 -8.38 7.48
N ARG A 48 -0.42 -8.15 7.96
CA ARG A 48 -1.55 -9.09 7.89
C ARG A 48 -1.24 -10.54 8.33
N LYS A 49 -0.19 -10.76 9.13
CA LYS A 49 0.20 -12.08 9.63
C LYS A 49 -0.83 -12.57 10.65
N ILE A 50 -1.21 -13.85 10.56
CA ILE A 50 -2.08 -14.52 11.54
C ILE A 50 -1.18 -15.15 12.61
N LEU A 51 -1.47 -14.86 13.87
CA LEU A 51 -0.68 -15.28 15.03
C LEU A 51 -1.62 -15.67 16.17
N LYS A 52 -1.08 -16.35 17.19
CA LYS A 52 -1.82 -16.56 18.44
C LYS A 52 -1.91 -15.27 19.23
N GLN A 53 -3.00 -15.09 19.98
CA GLN A 53 -3.25 -13.89 20.77
C GLN A 53 -2.14 -13.61 21.79
N LYS A 54 -1.54 -14.66 22.38
CA LYS A 54 -0.35 -14.52 23.25
C LYS A 54 0.87 -13.90 22.57
N ASP A 55 1.06 -14.18 21.29
CA ASP A 55 2.23 -13.75 20.52
C ASP A 55 2.04 -12.37 19.86
N LEU A 56 0.79 -11.88 19.82
CA LEU A 56 0.45 -10.62 19.14
C LEU A 56 1.23 -9.43 19.70
N ARG A 57 1.41 -9.34 21.03
CA ARG A 57 2.10 -8.20 21.67
C ARG A 57 3.57 -8.13 21.26
N ALA A 58 4.29 -9.25 21.35
CA ALA A 58 5.67 -9.34 20.92
C ALA A 58 5.79 -9.03 19.42
N HIS A 59 4.89 -9.60 18.61
CA HIS A 59 4.84 -9.32 17.19
C HIS A 59 4.61 -7.84 16.87
N MET A 60 3.76 -7.10 17.60
CA MET A 60 3.52 -5.68 17.32
C MET A 60 4.80 -4.85 17.43
N HIS A 61 5.64 -5.13 18.42
CA HIS A 61 6.92 -4.46 18.60
C HIS A 61 7.85 -4.69 17.40
N ASP A 62 8.00 -5.94 16.98
CA ASP A 62 8.91 -6.31 15.89
C ASP A 62 8.35 -5.92 14.51
N CYS A 63 7.03 -6.04 14.33
CA CYS A 63 6.31 -5.70 13.10
C CYS A 63 6.44 -4.21 12.74
N GLN A 64 6.52 -3.35 13.76
CA GLN A 64 6.70 -1.92 13.55
C GLN A 64 8.11 -1.63 13.02
N GLN A 65 9.12 -2.32 13.54
CA GLN A 65 10.52 -2.19 13.11
C GLN A 65 10.76 -2.85 11.75
N SER A 66 10.05 -3.93 11.45
CA SER A 66 10.15 -4.64 10.17
C SER A 66 9.41 -3.93 9.03
N ARG A 67 8.84 -2.74 9.26
CA ARG A 67 8.16 -1.98 8.21
C ARG A 67 9.16 -1.57 7.15
N ARG A 68 8.95 -2.06 5.93
CA ARG A 68 9.70 -1.63 4.75
C ARG A 68 8.86 -0.70 3.88
N SER A 69 9.50 0.29 3.28
CA SER A 69 8.89 1.20 2.32
C SER A 69 9.66 1.15 1.01
N LEU A 70 8.95 1.38 -0.11
CA LEU A 70 9.56 1.48 -1.43
C LEU A 70 9.98 2.91 -1.68
N CYS A 71 11.22 3.11 -2.12
CA CYS A 71 11.67 4.42 -2.57
C CYS A 71 10.94 4.81 -3.87
N PRO A 72 10.32 5.98 -3.95
CA PRO A 72 9.63 6.41 -5.17
C PRO A 72 10.60 6.72 -6.33
N LYS A 73 11.88 6.98 -6.02
CA LYS A 73 12.93 7.21 -7.01
C LYS A 73 13.47 5.88 -7.54
N CYS A 74 14.30 5.15 -6.78
CA CYS A 74 14.91 3.93 -7.32
C CYS A 74 13.95 2.72 -7.36
N GLY A 75 12.87 2.71 -6.59
CA GLY A 75 11.95 1.57 -6.49
C GLY A 75 12.40 0.46 -5.54
N GLU A 76 13.55 0.61 -4.90
CA GLU A 76 14.08 -0.36 -3.95
C GLU A 76 13.38 -0.27 -2.58
N SER A 77 13.41 -1.38 -1.84
CA SER A 77 12.76 -1.52 -0.54
C SER A 77 13.75 -1.30 0.58
N PHE A 78 13.47 -0.33 1.46
CA PHE A 78 14.30 -0.03 2.63
C PHE A 78 13.47 -0.14 3.91
N PRO A 79 14.10 -0.41 5.07
CA PRO A 79 13.50 -0.17 6.37
C PRO A 79 12.97 1.27 6.48
N ALA A 80 11.82 1.46 7.12
CA ALA A 80 11.20 2.77 7.25
C ALA A 80 12.11 3.79 7.97
N THR A 81 12.95 3.31 8.89
CA THR A 81 13.97 4.09 9.61
C THR A 81 15.09 4.61 8.69
N GLU A 82 15.51 3.80 7.71
CA GLU A 82 16.60 4.12 6.79
C GLU A 82 16.14 4.93 5.56
N MET A 83 14.84 4.94 5.28
CA MET A 83 14.28 5.62 4.10
C MET A 83 14.62 7.12 4.07
N SER A 84 14.74 7.77 5.22
CA SER A 84 15.13 9.20 5.28
C SER A 84 16.57 9.41 4.81
N ALA A 85 17.51 8.59 5.31
CA ALA A 85 18.91 8.63 4.89
C ALA A 85 19.05 8.28 3.39
N HIS A 86 18.34 7.25 2.94
CA HIS A 86 18.32 6.86 1.53
C HIS A 86 17.84 7.99 0.61
N ARG A 87 16.81 8.76 1.00
CA ARG A 87 16.30 9.88 0.19
C ARG A 87 17.34 10.98 -0.07
N GLY A 88 18.29 11.17 0.86
CA GLY A 88 19.36 12.15 0.73
C GLY A 88 20.43 11.77 -0.29
N VAL A 89 20.63 10.46 -0.52
CA VAL A 89 21.64 9.94 -1.46
C VAL A 89 21.04 9.37 -2.74
N CYS A 90 19.73 9.11 -2.76
CA CYS A 90 19.03 8.59 -3.92
C CYS A 90 18.74 9.72 -4.90
N ASP A 91 19.58 9.83 -5.92
CA ASP A 91 19.48 10.82 -6.99
C ASP A 91 18.97 10.26 -8.31
N VAL A 92 18.59 11.18 -9.19
CA VAL A 92 18.33 10.88 -10.60
C VAL A 92 19.66 10.61 -11.30
N VAL A 93 19.67 9.57 -12.11
CA VAL A 93 20.86 9.14 -12.87
C VAL A 93 20.68 9.49 -14.34
N GLN A 94 21.79 9.61 -15.06
CA GLN A 94 21.75 9.82 -16.49
C GLN A 94 21.39 8.50 -17.19
N CYS A 95 20.45 8.55 -18.14
CA CYS A 95 20.10 7.38 -18.92
C CYS A 95 21.25 7.00 -19.86
N GLU A 96 21.53 5.70 -20.00
CA GLU A 96 22.56 5.21 -20.95
C GLU A 96 22.09 5.28 -22.41
N HIS A 97 20.79 5.42 -22.64
CA HIS A 97 20.18 5.39 -23.97
C HIS A 97 19.72 6.77 -24.47
N CYS A 98 19.73 7.80 -23.62
CA CYS A 98 19.35 9.16 -23.99
C CYS A 98 20.03 10.20 -23.06
N PRO A 99 20.17 11.47 -23.47
CA PRO A 99 20.83 12.49 -22.66
C PRO A 99 20.00 12.98 -21.44
N GLU A 100 18.83 12.38 -21.17
CA GLU A 100 17.95 12.81 -20.09
C GLU A 100 18.38 12.24 -18.73
N ARG A 101 18.21 13.05 -17.67
CA ARG A 101 18.33 12.58 -16.28
C ARG A 101 16.99 12.03 -15.83
N VAL A 102 16.96 10.77 -15.46
CA VAL A 102 15.74 10.04 -15.11
C VAL A 102 15.85 9.41 -13.74
N ILE A 103 14.69 9.18 -13.16
CA ILE A 103 14.56 8.37 -11.96
C ILE A 103 15.00 6.92 -12.29
N PRO A 104 15.87 6.27 -11.50
CA PRO A 104 16.45 4.96 -11.86
C PRO A 104 15.41 3.89 -12.24
N ARG A 105 14.26 3.86 -11.56
CA ARG A 105 13.17 2.92 -11.86
C ARG A 105 12.59 3.09 -13.27
N MET A 106 12.76 4.27 -13.89
CA MET A 106 12.24 4.62 -15.20
C MET A 106 13.17 4.25 -16.36
N ILE A 107 14.45 3.94 -16.11
CA ILE A 107 15.42 3.62 -17.17
C ILE A 107 14.95 2.46 -18.05
N LYS A 108 14.35 1.43 -17.43
CA LYS A 108 13.81 0.27 -18.15
C LYS A 108 12.61 0.59 -19.07
N TYR A 109 12.06 1.80 -18.98
CA TYR A 109 11.00 2.30 -19.84
C TYR A 109 11.49 3.39 -20.78
N CYS A 110 12.81 3.62 -20.87
CA CYS A 110 13.37 4.58 -21.81
C CYS A 110 12.95 4.20 -23.24
N PRO A 111 12.31 5.13 -24.00
CA PRO A 111 11.90 4.85 -25.37
C PRO A 111 13.05 4.35 -26.24
N ASN A 112 14.24 4.93 -26.11
CA ASN A 112 15.41 4.51 -26.88
C ASN A 112 15.90 3.10 -26.52
N MET A 113 15.70 2.65 -25.27
CA MET A 113 16.00 1.27 -24.87
C MET A 113 14.98 0.28 -25.42
N VAL A 114 13.69 0.66 -25.41
CA VAL A 114 12.58 -0.21 -25.82
C VAL A 114 12.49 -0.31 -27.34
N LEU A 115 12.58 0.82 -28.04
CA LEU A 115 12.52 0.89 -29.50
C LEU A 115 13.69 0.16 -30.15
N GLY A 116 14.89 0.21 -29.58
CA GLY A 116 16.05 -0.56 -30.07
C GLY A 116 15.86 -2.08 -29.99
N LYS A 117 14.94 -2.58 -29.15
CA LYS A 117 14.64 -4.02 -28.99
C LYS A 117 13.38 -4.46 -29.73
N LEU A 118 12.56 -3.53 -30.20
CA LEU A 118 11.35 -3.85 -30.94
C LEU A 118 11.72 -4.22 -32.37
N HIS A 119 11.62 -5.52 -32.68
CA HIS A 119 11.71 -5.99 -34.05
C HIS A 119 10.47 -5.49 -34.81
N HIS A 120 10.66 -4.46 -35.63
CA HIS A 120 9.58 -3.92 -36.45
C HIS A 120 9.12 -4.99 -37.44
N ARG A 121 7.93 -5.56 -37.20
CA ARG A 121 7.26 -6.35 -38.23
C ARG A 121 6.70 -5.39 -39.27
N THR A 122 7.18 -5.52 -40.50
CA THR A 122 6.67 -4.90 -41.72
C THR A 122 5.24 -5.39 -41.98
N GLY A 123 4.27 -4.80 -41.27
CA GLY A 123 2.86 -5.00 -41.55
C GLY A 123 2.38 -4.12 -42.71
N PRO A 124 1.29 -4.48 -43.40
CA PRO A 124 0.74 -3.71 -44.53
C PRO A 124 0.30 -2.29 -44.16
N PHE A 125 0.20 -1.98 -42.86
CA PHE A 125 -0.18 -0.66 -42.33
C PHE A 125 1.02 0.22 -41.94
N ALA A 126 2.24 -0.32 -41.89
CA ALA A 126 3.45 0.45 -41.63
C ALA A 126 3.98 1.03 -42.95
N SER A 127 3.27 2.04 -43.46
CA SER A 127 3.67 2.77 -44.67
C SER A 127 5.04 3.43 -44.50
N ASP A 128 5.71 3.72 -45.61
CA ASP A 128 7.05 4.33 -45.60
C ASP A 128 7.07 5.66 -44.82
N ARG A 129 5.99 6.45 -44.90
CA ARG A 129 5.79 7.69 -44.11
C ARG A 129 5.81 7.47 -42.60
N LEU A 130 5.25 6.37 -42.11
CA LEU A 130 5.25 6.04 -40.68
C LEU A 130 6.63 5.59 -40.22
N ARG A 131 7.37 4.86 -41.07
CA ARG A 131 8.74 4.42 -40.79
C ARG A 131 9.69 5.61 -40.72
N GLU A 132 9.57 6.54 -41.65
CA GLU A 132 10.41 7.74 -41.71
C GLU A 132 10.30 8.61 -40.46
N LYS A 133 9.07 8.76 -39.95
CA LYS A 133 8.77 9.59 -38.78
C LYS A 133 9.22 8.99 -37.45
N TYR A 134 9.14 7.66 -37.30
CA TYR A 134 9.30 6.99 -36.00
C TYR A 134 10.53 6.09 -35.89
N ILE A 135 11.15 5.67 -36.99
CA ILE A 135 12.31 4.78 -36.99
C ILE A 135 13.60 5.57 -37.21
N TYR A 136 13.65 6.47 -38.18
CA TYR A 136 14.89 7.17 -38.55
C TYR A 136 15.17 8.44 -37.74
N GLY A 137 14.30 8.81 -36.80
CA GLY A 137 14.50 9.97 -35.94
C GLY A 137 14.69 11.28 -36.70
N LEU A 138 14.29 11.34 -37.99
CA LEU A 138 14.26 12.59 -38.75
C LEU A 138 13.34 13.52 -37.99
N ALA A 139 13.96 14.53 -37.37
CA ALA A 139 13.30 15.57 -36.61
C ALA A 139 12.03 15.96 -37.37
N SER A 140 10.89 15.72 -36.73
CA SER A 140 9.62 16.22 -37.24
C SER A 140 9.83 17.67 -37.66
N PRO A 141 9.51 18.07 -38.91
CA PRO A 141 9.58 19.47 -39.28
C PRO A 141 8.83 20.25 -38.22
N THR A 142 9.52 21.23 -37.65
CA THR A 142 9.05 22.14 -36.60
C THR A 142 7.59 22.43 -36.83
N ARG A 143 6.73 21.88 -35.95
CA ARG A 143 5.31 22.16 -35.95
C ARG A 143 5.18 23.68 -35.87
N PRO A 144 4.62 24.38 -36.88
CA PRO A 144 4.47 25.82 -36.79
C PRO A 144 3.67 26.10 -35.52
N SER A 145 4.27 26.94 -34.67
CA SER A 145 3.67 27.41 -33.43
C SER A 145 2.27 27.93 -33.76
N PRO A 146 1.19 27.42 -33.12
CA PRO A 146 -0.13 27.99 -33.32
C PRO A 146 -0.11 29.41 -32.75
N ALA A 147 0.05 30.38 -33.65
CA ALA A 147 -0.20 31.77 -33.33
C ALA A 147 -1.66 31.90 -32.86
N GLY A 148 -1.84 32.37 -31.63
CA GLY A 148 -3.05 33.05 -31.18
C GLY A 148 -4.32 32.20 -31.09
N PHE A 149 -4.52 31.55 -29.95
CA PHE A 149 -5.88 31.41 -29.41
C PHE A 149 -5.92 31.99 -27.99
N SER A 150 -6.12 33.31 -27.96
CA SER A 150 -6.49 34.06 -26.77
C SER A 150 -7.94 33.71 -26.41
N HIS A 151 -8.15 32.75 -25.52
CA HIS A 151 -9.38 32.68 -24.75
C HIS A 151 -9.06 32.86 -23.27
N ALA A 152 -9.20 34.11 -22.83
CA ALA A 152 -9.51 34.40 -21.45
C ALA A 152 -10.82 33.67 -21.09
N ARG A 153 -10.73 32.67 -20.21
CA ARG A 153 -11.88 32.22 -19.42
C ARG A 153 -11.58 32.51 -17.97
N THR A 154 -12.11 33.63 -17.51
CA THR A 154 -12.35 33.93 -16.11
C THR A 154 -13.25 32.84 -15.55
N ILE A 155 -12.71 31.95 -14.73
CA ILE A 155 -13.50 31.05 -13.89
C ILE A 155 -13.57 31.70 -12.52
N SER A 156 -14.64 32.45 -12.30
CA SER A 156 -15.10 32.84 -10.97
C SER A 156 -15.60 31.58 -10.25
N GLY A 157 -14.78 31.06 -9.34
CA GLY A 157 -15.19 30.00 -8.42
C GLY A 157 -16.05 30.58 -7.30
N PRO A 158 -17.20 29.97 -6.96
CA PRO A 158 -17.98 30.38 -5.79
C PRO A 158 -17.29 29.95 -4.50
N THR A 159 -17.11 30.92 -3.60
CA THR A 159 -16.76 30.74 -2.20
C THR A 159 -17.84 29.92 -1.49
N SER A 160 -17.53 28.66 -1.18
CA SER A 160 -18.36 27.82 -0.32
C SER A 160 -17.94 28.02 1.14
N THR A 161 -18.68 28.90 1.81
CA THR A 161 -18.70 29.09 3.26
C THR A 161 -19.11 27.79 3.94
N ARG A 162 -18.20 27.16 4.68
CA ARG A 162 -18.58 26.17 5.70
C ARG A 162 -18.62 26.87 7.05
N HIS A 163 -19.83 27.08 7.54
CA HIS A 163 -20.12 27.38 8.93
C HIS A 163 -19.57 26.27 9.82
N GLY A 164 -18.78 26.64 10.82
CA GLY A 164 -18.45 25.79 11.95
C GLY A 164 -19.56 25.93 12.99
N ASP A 165 -20.22 24.83 13.30
CA ASP A 165 -21.05 24.71 14.50
C ASP A 165 -20.17 24.33 15.70
N PRO A 166 -20.26 25.04 16.83
CA PRO A 166 -19.60 24.65 18.07
C PRO A 166 -20.38 23.52 18.76
N LEU A 167 -19.70 22.41 19.04
CA LEU A 167 -20.21 21.32 19.87
C LEU A 167 -20.26 21.77 21.33
N THR A 168 -21.49 21.96 21.80
CA THR A 168 -21.91 22.00 23.20
C THR A 168 -21.53 20.68 23.89
N ALA A 169 -20.75 20.77 24.96
CA ALA A 169 -20.54 19.68 25.91
C ALA A 169 -21.69 19.63 26.93
N PRO A 170 -22.10 18.42 27.33
CA PRO A 170 -22.61 18.22 28.69
C PRO A 170 -21.93 17.03 29.39
N GLY A 171 -21.59 17.21 30.67
CA GLY A 171 -21.23 16.12 31.59
C GLY A 171 -19.90 16.32 32.28
#